data_AF-A0A1C4V450-F1
#
_entry.id   AF-A0A1C4V450-F1
#
_cell.length_a   1.000
_cell.length_b   1.000
_cell.length_c   1.000
_cell.angle_alpha   90.00
_cell.angle_beta   90.00
_cell.angle_gamma   90.00
#
_symmetry.space_group_name_H-M   'P 1'
#
loop_
_entity.id
_entity.type
_entity.pdbx_description
1 polymer ?
#
loop_
_entity_poly.entity_id
_entity_poly.type
_entity_poly.pdbx_seq_one_letter_code
_entity_poly.pdbx_strand_id
1 'polypeptide(L)'
;MTKQPGRVPAAESDEPVVDPAIPSGRSMPAPGAAALALLALGWLAAMLWSTREAIASSAAGVTAISLSAFALPGVISAALVAGAAVALAFGNLLFRRYGDGVTLRFVGAIGAGMVVGLAAALAINLTYFDTSTTNVIAGTTAAAAIIGGAVAGARTAPAVGAVTAAALGTLVFVVAFSRARDPLFDLFGAGDSQESLVNAAKWVSRTESLVAGVLAGLLAFGYLSWARRRAVRRDPDAPALRWPAYLLAGAGPGLLLLLAEVIIRIGGRSLLDLAGALSEADAVAQTSLGTSRVDNGIWVLFVGALTALIAFGRTLGPARSDDEPVAADDSPAPDTDHQPDPADADPAEADRAR
;
A
#
# COMPACT_ATOMS: atom_id res chain seq x y z
N MET A 1 21.45 -61.53 28.40
CA MET A 1 20.21 -61.02 29.02
C MET A 1 20.43 -59.55 29.40
N THR A 2 20.20 -58.64 28.46
CA THR A 2 20.37 -57.19 28.63
C THR A 2 19.05 -56.57 29.08
N LYS A 3 19.04 -55.96 30.28
CA LYS A 3 17.89 -55.25 30.84
C LYS A 3 17.74 -53.90 30.14
N GLN A 4 16.60 -53.71 29.48
CA GLN A 4 16.17 -52.46 28.86
C GLN A 4 15.64 -51.51 29.96
N PRO A 5 16.11 -50.25 30.06
CA PRO A 5 15.58 -49.32 31.03
C PRO A 5 14.19 -48.82 30.60
N GLY A 6 13.28 -48.80 31.57
CA GLY A 6 11.86 -48.49 31.41
C GLY A 6 11.62 -47.05 30.94
N ARG A 7 10.69 -46.93 29.99
CA ARG A 7 10.09 -45.67 29.55
C ARG A 7 9.21 -45.13 30.69
N VAL A 8 9.60 -44.00 31.28
CA VAL A 8 8.73 -43.23 32.17
C VAL A 8 7.59 -42.65 31.32
N PRO A 9 6.31 -42.90 31.63
CA PRO A 9 5.23 -42.19 30.98
C PRO A 9 5.29 -40.73 31.44
N ALA A 10 5.48 -39.82 30.49
CA ALA A 10 5.30 -38.40 30.75
C ALA A 10 3.87 -38.18 31.24
N ALA A 11 3.73 -37.56 32.41
CA ALA A 11 2.44 -37.10 32.89
C ALA A 11 1.87 -36.16 31.81
N GLU A 12 0.75 -36.57 31.23
CA GLU A 12 -0.05 -35.75 30.33
C GLU A 12 -0.66 -34.63 31.19
N SER A 13 -0.02 -33.47 31.14
CA SER A 13 -0.53 -32.25 31.77
C SER A 13 -1.82 -31.87 31.05
N ASP A 14 -2.95 -32.26 31.63
CA ASP A 14 -4.30 -31.86 31.23
C ASP A 14 -4.59 -30.41 31.69
N GLU A 15 -3.69 -29.49 31.33
CA GLU A 15 -4.00 -28.06 31.37
C GLU A 15 -4.70 -27.73 30.06
N PRO A 16 -5.92 -27.17 30.09
CA PRO A 16 -6.54 -26.68 28.88
C PRO A 16 -5.58 -25.65 28.28
N VAL A 17 -5.09 -25.93 27.08
CA VAL A 17 -4.34 -24.99 26.26
C VAL A 17 -5.20 -23.73 26.20
N VAL A 18 -4.81 -22.74 26.99
CA VAL A 18 -5.40 -21.41 26.94
C VAL A 18 -5.04 -20.89 25.56
N ASP A 19 -6.00 -21.02 24.65
CA ASP A 19 -5.94 -20.45 23.32
C ASP A 19 -5.45 -19.00 23.50
N PRO A 20 -4.30 -18.60 22.94
CA PRO A 20 -3.76 -17.28 23.15
C PRO A 20 -4.81 -16.32 22.62
N ALA A 21 -5.54 -15.68 23.54
CA ALA A 21 -6.63 -14.78 23.23
C ALA A 21 -6.12 -13.82 22.16
N ILE A 22 -6.60 -13.98 20.92
CA ILE A 22 -6.24 -13.11 19.81
C ILE A 22 -6.62 -11.71 20.31
N PRO A 23 -5.64 -10.82 20.58
CA PRO A 23 -5.98 -9.54 21.14
C PRO A 23 -6.93 -8.87 20.15
N SER A 24 -8.11 -8.51 20.65
CA SER A 24 -9.15 -7.76 19.95
C SER A 24 -8.60 -6.36 19.69
N GLY A 25 -7.63 -6.28 18.78
CA GLY A 25 -6.93 -5.07 18.41
C GLY A 25 -7.93 -4.12 17.80
N ARG A 26 -8.25 -3.05 18.53
CA ARG A 26 -9.06 -1.94 18.04
C ARG A 26 -8.51 -1.50 16.68
N SER A 27 -9.34 -1.53 15.67
CA SER A 27 -9.00 -1.03 14.34
C SER A 27 -8.61 0.45 14.43
N MET A 28 -7.36 0.78 14.06
CA MET A 28 -6.87 2.15 14.08
C MET A 28 -7.38 2.91 12.84
N PRO A 29 -7.96 4.12 13.00
CA PRO A 29 -8.41 4.92 11.86
C PRO A 29 -7.23 5.42 11.00
N ALA A 30 -7.46 5.54 9.69
CA ALA A 30 -6.47 6.08 8.77
C ALA A 30 -6.34 7.61 8.96
N PRO A 31 -5.17 8.15 9.33
CA PRO A 31 -5.03 9.58 9.57
C PRO A 31 -5.14 10.38 8.26
N GLY A 32 -5.86 11.50 8.27
CA GLY A 32 -5.96 12.37 7.09
C GLY A 32 -6.80 11.82 5.94
N ALA A 33 -7.59 10.76 6.14
CA ALA A 33 -8.41 10.14 5.10
C ALA A 33 -9.31 11.13 4.34
N ALA A 34 -9.89 12.13 5.02
CA ALA A 34 -10.70 13.17 4.37
C ALA A 34 -9.88 14.04 3.42
N ALA A 35 -8.66 14.44 3.81
CA ALA A 35 -7.77 15.20 2.94
C ALA A 35 -7.32 14.36 1.74
N LEU A 36 -7.00 13.08 1.95
CA LEU A 36 -6.69 12.15 0.86
C LEU A 36 -7.86 11.98 -0.10
N ALA A 37 -9.09 11.86 0.41
CA ALA A 37 -10.29 11.78 -0.41
C ALA A 37 -10.47 13.04 -1.28
N LEU A 38 -10.32 14.23 -0.70
CA LEU A 38 -10.40 15.49 -1.43
C LEU A 38 -9.32 15.60 -2.51
N LEU A 39 -8.07 15.24 -2.18
CA LEU A 39 -6.98 15.27 -3.16
C LEU A 39 -7.18 14.24 -4.27
N ALA A 40 -7.64 13.03 -3.96
CA ALA A 40 -7.89 12.00 -4.95
C ALA A 40 -9.09 12.33 -5.86
N LEU A 41 -10.15 12.94 -5.30
CA LEU A 41 -11.28 13.46 -6.09
C LEU A 41 -10.85 14.63 -6.98
N GLY A 42 -10.05 15.56 -6.44
CA GLY A 42 -9.47 16.65 -7.22
C GLY A 42 -8.60 16.13 -8.37
N TRP A 43 -7.81 15.09 -8.11
CA TRP A 43 -7.01 14.42 -9.13
C TRP A 43 -7.85 13.72 -10.20
N LEU A 44 -8.89 12.98 -9.80
CA LEU A 44 -9.83 12.37 -10.75
C LEU A 44 -10.51 13.44 -11.61
N ALA A 45 -10.97 14.53 -11.01
CA ALA A 45 -11.56 15.66 -11.74
C ALA A 45 -10.56 16.28 -12.72
N ALA A 46 -9.30 16.47 -12.31
CA ALA A 46 -8.24 16.97 -13.18
C ALA A 46 -7.96 16.03 -14.36
N MET A 47 -7.97 14.71 -14.14
CA MET A 47 -7.80 13.72 -15.22
C MET A 47 -8.97 13.70 -16.19
N LEU A 48 -10.21 13.78 -15.69
CA LEU A 48 -11.40 13.89 -16.54
C LEU A 48 -11.39 15.18 -17.36
N TRP A 49 -11.01 16.29 -16.75
CA TRP A 49 -10.84 17.57 -17.43
C TRP A 49 -9.73 17.53 -18.49
N SER A 50 -8.56 17.01 -18.14
CA SER A 50 -7.44 16.85 -19.09
C SER A 50 -7.81 15.99 -20.27
N THR A 51 -8.58 14.92 -20.05
CA THR A 51 -9.07 14.04 -21.13
C THR A 51 -10.03 14.79 -22.03
N ARG A 52 -10.93 15.60 -21.46
CA ARG A 52 -11.86 16.43 -22.21
C ARG A 52 -11.14 17.43 -23.09
N GLU A 53 -10.16 18.16 -22.56
CA GLU A 53 -9.36 19.13 -23.32
C GLU A 53 -8.56 18.47 -24.45
N ALA A 54 -7.97 17.29 -24.20
CA ALA A 54 -7.26 16.53 -25.24
C ALA A 54 -8.19 16.16 -26.41
N ILE A 55 -9.43 15.77 -26.12
CA ILE A 55 -10.43 15.41 -27.13
C ILE A 55 -11.00 16.64 -27.84
N ALA A 56 -11.24 17.74 -27.11
CA ALA A 56 -11.77 18.97 -27.68
C ALA A 56 -10.75 19.71 -28.57
N SER A 57 -9.45 19.61 -28.25
CA SER A 57 -8.37 20.22 -29.00
C SER A 57 -7.96 19.45 -30.26
N SER A 58 -8.23 18.14 -30.32
CA SER A 58 -8.13 17.37 -31.56
C SER A 58 -9.33 17.67 -32.46
N ALA A 59 -9.14 18.49 -33.49
CA ALA A 59 -10.17 18.77 -34.49
C ALA A 59 -10.81 17.47 -35.02
N ALA A 60 -12.15 17.46 -35.11
CA ALA A 60 -12.98 16.27 -35.37
C ALA A 60 -12.39 15.29 -36.40
N GLY A 61 -11.98 14.10 -35.94
CA GLY A 61 -11.42 13.05 -36.78
C GLY A 61 -10.96 11.82 -35.97
N VAL A 62 -10.50 10.78 -36.70
CA VAL A 62 -10.02 9.48 -36.18
C VAL A 62 -8.92 9.63 -35.10
N THR A 63 -8.18 10.74 -35.13
CA THR A 63 -7.16 11.11 -34.13
C THR A 63 -7.72 11.34 -32.72
N ALA A 64 -8.98 11.75 -32.57
CA ALA A 64 -9.62 11.94 -31.26
C ALA A 64 -9.87 10.61 -30.53
N ILE A 65 -10.12 9.52 -31.27
CA ILE A 65 -10.37 8.18 -30.72
C ILE A 65 -9.05 7.58 -30.19
N SER A 66 -7.95 7.73 -30.93
CA SER A 66 -6.63 7.26 -30.45
C SER A 66 -6.14 8.06 -29.24
N LEU A 67 -6.32 9.39 -29.22
CA LEU A 67 -5.94 10.24 -28.07
C LEU A 67 -6.76 9.95 -26.81
N SER A 68 -8.06 9.70 -26.97
CA SER A 68 -8.91 9.27 -25.84
C SER A 68 -8.50 7.90 -25.31
N ALA A 69 -8.15 6.95 -26.17
CA ALA A 69 -7.60 5.65 -25.77
C ALA A 69 -6.30 5.77 -24.94
N PHE A 70 -5.46 6.78 -25.20
CA PHE A 70 -4.24 7.02 -24.43
C PHE A 70 -4.46 7.69 -23.07
N ALA A 71 -5.56 8.44 -22.89
CA ALA A 71 -5.87 9.12 -21.63
C ALA A 71 -6.60 8.21 -20.61
N LEU A 72 -7.31 7.18 -21.09
CA LEU A 72 -8.12 6.26 -20.28
C LEU A 72 -7.37 5.59 -19.13
N PRO A 73 -6.14 5.07 -19.30
CA PRO A 73 -5.44 4.41 -18.20
C PRO A 73 -5.24 5.30 -16.98
N GLY A 74 -5.00 6.59 -17.20
CA GLY A 74 -4.86 7.58 -16.14
C GLY A 74 -6.18 7.84 -15.40
N VAL A 75 -7.30 7.93 -16.13
CA VAL A 75 -8.64 8.11 -15.53
C VAL A 75 -9.03 6.89 -14.70
N ILE A 76 -8.81 5.67 -15.20
CA ILE A 76 -9.14 4.43 -14.51
C ILE A 76 -8.32 4.30 -13.22
N SER A 77 -7.01 4.58 -13.29
CA SER A 77 -6.14 4.56 -12.11
C SER A 77 -6.55 5.62 -11.08
N ALA A 78 -6.91 6.83 -11.53
CA ALA A 78 -7.40 7.90 -10.66
C ALA A 78 -8.73 7.54 -10.00
N ALA A 79 -9.66 6.91 -10.73
CA ALA A 79 -10.94 6.47 -10.21
C ALA A 79 -10.78 5.39 -9.14
N LEU A 80 -9.87 4.44 -9.37
CA LEU A 80 -9.53 3.41 -8.39
C LEU A 80 -8.99 4.03 -7.08
N VAL A 81 -8.03 4.95 -7.18
CA VAL A 81 -7.46 5.63 -6.01
C VAL A 81 -8.51 6.50 -5.30
N ALA A 82 -9.35 7.23 -6.05
CA ALA A 82 -10.43 8.05 -5.49
C ALA A 82 -11.47 7.20 -4.76
N GLY A 83 -11.88 6.08 -5.33
CA GLY A 83 -12.78 5.12 -4.68
C GLY A 83 -12.22 4.61 -3.36
N ALA A 84 -10.94 4.22 -3.33
CA ALA A 84 -10.26 3.80 -2.11
C ALA A 84 -10.18 4.93 -1.06
N ALA A 85 -9.81 6.14 -1.48
CA ALA A 85 -9.65 7.30 -0.59
C ALA A 85 -10.99 7.72 0.06
N VAL A 86 -12.05 7.79 -0.74
CA VAL A 86 -13.40 8.15 -0.26
C VAL A 86 -13.96 7.06 0.64
N ALA A 87 -13.77 5.78 0.30
CA ALA A 87 -14.15 4.66 1.15
C ALA A 87 -13.42 4.66 2.50
N LEU A 88 -12.13 5.03 2.54
CA LEU A 88 -11.40 5.22 3.80
C LEU A 88 -11.95 6.39 4.63
N ALA A 89 -12.26 7.52 4.00
CA ALA A 89 -12.85 8.67 4.68
C ALA A 89 -14.23 8.33 5.27
N PHE A 90 -15.05 7.64 4.48
CA PHE A 90 -16.37 7.17 4.89
C PHE A 90 -16.28 6.11 5.99
N GLY A 91 -15.38 5.14 5.87
CA GLY A 91 -15.15 4.10 6.88
C GLY A 91 -14.71 4.67 8.23
N ASN A 92 -13.84 5.69 8.22
CA ASN A 92 -13.46 6.41 9.45
C ASN A 92 -14.67 7.12 10.10
N LEU A 93 -15.56 7.70 9.30
CA LEU A 93 -16.79 8.34 9.81
C LEU A 93 -17.75 7.30 10.39
N LEU A 94 -17.91 6.17 9.71
CA LEU A 94 -18.80 5.09 10.09
C LEU A 94 -18.32 4.38 11.37
N PHE A 95 -17.01 4.15 11.49
CA PHE A 95 -16.38 3.62 12.70
C PHE A 95 -16.65 4.51 13.91
N ARG A 96 -16.57 5.84 13.75
CA ARG A 96 -16.86 6.79 14.83
C ARG A 96 -18.33 6.77 15.27
N ARG A 97 -19.25 6.38 14.39
CA ARG A 97 -20.70 6.43 14.63
C ARG A 97 -21.30 5.11 15.08
N TYR A 98 -20.85 4.00 14.51
CA TYR A 98 -21.48 2.68 14.65
C TYR A 98 -20.52 1.58 15.11
N GLY A 99 -19.23 1.87 15.30
CA GLY A 99 -18.22 0.88 15.69
C GLY A 99 -17.68 0.02 14.54
N ASP A 100 -16.96 -1.06 14.88
CA ASP A 100 -16.20 -1.90 13.93
C ASP A 100 -16.99 -3.12 13.43
N GLY A 101 -18.04 -2.88 12.65
CA GLY A 101 -18.77 -3.95 11.98
C GLY A 101 -18.14 -4.32 10.64
N VAL A 102 -17.67 -5.56 10.48
CA VAL A 102 -17.03 -6.04 9.22
C VAL A 102 -17.96 -5.85 8.01
N THR A 103 -19.21 -6.28 8.12
CA THR A 103 -20.22 -6.15 7.05
C THR A 103 -20.49 -4.69 6.73
N LEU A 104 -20.68 -3.85 7.74
CA LEU A 104 -20.96 -2.43 7.59
C LEU A 104 -19.78 -1.70 6.92
N ARG A 105 -18.55 -2.07 7.29
CA ARG A 105 -17.33 -1.52 6.66
C ARG A 105 -17.25 -1.89 5.19
N PHE A 106 -17.47 -3.16 4.84
CA PHE A 106 -17.35 -3.60 3.45
C PHE A 106 -18.46 -3.04 2.56
N VAL A 107 -19.71 -3.09 3.02
CA VAL A 107 -20.86 -2.51 2.32
C VAL A 107 -20.71 -0.99 2.18
N GLY A 108 -20.28 -0.31 3.26
CA GLY A 108 -20.02 1.13 3.23
C GLY A 108 -18.88 1.52 2.29
N ALA A 109 -17.81 0.71 2.23
CA ALA A 109 -16.67 0.95 1.35
C ALA A 109 -17.03 0.74 -0.13
N ILE A 110 -17.78 -0.32 -0.45
CA ILE A 110 -18.33 -0.54 -1.80
C ILE A 110 -19.30 0.58 -2.17
N GLY A 111 -20.21 0.96 -1.28
CA GLY A 111 -21.18 2.03 -1.51
C GLY A 111 -20.51 3.37 -1.76
N ALA A 112 -19.46 3.71 -1.00
CA ALA A 112 -18.66 4.91 -1.22
C ALA A 112 -17.96 4.88 -2.60
N GLY A 113 -17.35 3.75 -2.97
CA GLY A 113 -16.76 3.57 -4.30
C GLY A 113 -17.79 3.67 -5.42
N MET A 114 -19.00 3.13 -5.22
CA MET A 114 -20.12 3.21 -6.16
C MET A 114 -20.58 4.66 -6.38
N VAL A 115 -20.70 5.47 -5.31
CA VAL A 115 -21.06 6.88 -5.43
C VAL A 115 -20.00 7.65 -6.25
N VAL A 116 -18.71 7.42 -5.99
CA VAL A 116 -17.61 8.02 -6.77
C VAL A 116 -17.68 7.57 -8.23
N GLY A 117 -17.89 6.27 -8.46
CA GLY A 117 -17.98 5.70 -9.81
C GLY A 117 -19.17 6.24 -10.60
N LEU A 118 -20.34 6.34 -9.98
CA LEU A 118 -21.54 6.91 -10.61
C LEU A 118 -21.36 8.40 -10.92
N ALA A 119 -20.75 9.17 -10.02
CA ALA A 119 -20.45 10.58 -10.27
C ALA A 119 -19.47 10.75 -11.45
N ALA A 120 -18.43 9.91 -11.52
CA ALA A 120 -17.48 9.91 -12.63
C ALA A 120 -18.15 9.49 -13.96
N ALA A 121 -18.95 8.42 -13.95
CA ALA A 121 -19.69 7.95 -15.11
C ALA A 121 -20.67 9.03 -15.63
N LEU A 122 -21.38 9.70 -14.72
CA LEU A 122 -22.27 10.82 -15.06
C LEU A 122 -21.48 11.97 -15.69
N ALA A 123 -20.34 12.35 -15.10
CA ALA A 123 -19.49 13.40 -15.65
C ALA A 123 -18.98 13.06 -17.06
N ILE A 124 -18.59 11.80 -17.30
CA ILE A 124 -18.19 11.29 -18.61
C ILE A 124 -19.36 11.40 -19.61
N ASN A 125 -20.54 10.86 -19.27
CA ASN A 125 -21.71 10.88 -20.16
C ASN A 125 -22.25 12.28 -20.45
N LEU A 126 -22.13 13.23 -19.51
CA LEU A 126 -22.50 14.62 -19.76
C LEU A 126 -21.48 15.36 -20.64
N THR A 127 -20.25 14.86 -20.71
CA THR A 127 -19.15 15.50 -21.45
C THR A 127 -19.02 14.97 -22.88
N TYR A 128 -19.28 13.67 -23.08
CA TYR A 128 -19.14 13.01 -24.36
C TYR A 128 -20.51 12.56 -24.87
N PHE A 129 -20.87 12.93 -26.10
CA PHE A 129 -22.15 12.54 -26.70
C PHE A 129 -22.35 11.01 -26.68
N ASP A 130 -23.61 10.61 -26.47
CA ASP A 130 -24.03 9.24 -26.16
C ASP A 130 -23.70 8.28 -27.32
N THR A 131 -22.61 7.54 -27.16
CA THR A 131 -22.17 6.48 -28.06
C THR A 131 -21.82 5.24 -27.24
N SER A 132 -21.90 4.06 -27.85
CA SER A 132 -21.53 2.78 -27.21
C SER A 132 -20.14 2.84 -26.54
N THR A 133 -19.19 3.53 -27.17
CA THR A 133 -17.82 3.73 -26.65
C THR A 133 -17.78 4.54 -25.35
N THR A 134 -18.53 5.63 -25.26
CA THR A 134 -18.61 6.46 -24.04
C THR A 134 -19.12 5.65 -22.84
N ASN A 135 -20.14 4.80 -23.07
CA ASN A 135 -20.74 3.97 -22.02
C ASN A 135 -19.77 2.91 -21.49
N VAL A 136 -18.93 2.32 -22.34
CA VAL A 136 -17.88 1.37 -21.91
C VAL A 136 -16.84 2.06 -21.03
N ILE A 137 -16.41 3.26 -21.41
CA ILE A 137 -15.46 4.08 -20.65
C ILE A 137 -16.04 4.45 -19.28
N ALA A 138 -17.28 4.96 -19.27
CA ALA A 138 -17.99 5.33 -18.06
C ALA A 138 -18.17 4.12 -17.11
N GLY A 139 -18.60 2.97 -17.65
CA GLY A 139 -18.76 1.74 -16.89
C GLY A 139 -17.45 1.20 -16.33
N THR A 140 -16.36 1.23 -17.11
CA THR A 140 -15.03 0.78 -16.66
C THR A 140 -14.48 1.68 -15.56
N THR A 141 -14.67 3.00 -15.70
CA THR A 141 -14.27 3.99 -14.68
C THR A 141 -15.08 3.78 -13.38
N ALA A 142 -16.38 3.54 -13.49
CA ALA A 142 -17.23 3.24 -12.34
C ALA A 142 -16.82 1.95 -11.63
N ALA A 143 -16.56 0.88 -12.40
CA ALA A 143 -16.07 -0.39 -11.87
C ALA A 143 -14.73 -0.21 -11.13
N ALA A 144 -13.80 0.58 -11.68
CA ALA A 144 -12.53 0.88 -11.04
C ALA A 144 -12.71 1.57 -9.67
N ALA A 145 -13.60 2.56 -9.57
CA ALA A 145 -13.90 3.23 -8.31
C ALA A 145 -14.54 2.28 -7.28
N ILE A 146 -15.44 1.38 -7.71
CA ILE A 146 -16.05 0.37 -6.85
C ILE A 146 -14.98 -0.60 -6.31
N ILE A 147 -14.10 -1.09 -7.18
CA ILE A 147 -12.99 -1.98 -6.80
C ILE A 147 -12.05 -1.28 -5.83
N GLY A 148 -11.69 -0.02 -6.08
CA GLY A 148 -10.91 0.80 -5.16
C GLY A 148 -11.58 0.91 -3.78
N GLY A 149 -12.89 1.15 -3.75
CA GLY A 149 -13.68 1.13 -2.53
C GLY A 149 -13.62 -0.23 -1.81
N ALA A 150 -13.78 -1.34 -2.53
CA ALA A 150 -13.68 -2.69 -1.96
C ALA A 150 -12.31 -2.97 -1.33
N VAL A 151 -11.21 -2.52 -1.97
CA VAL A 151 -9.84 -2.64 -1.43
C VAL A 151 -9.72 -1.91 -0.09
N ALA A 152 -10.37 -0.75 0.07
CA ALA A 152 -10.39 -0.01 1.33
C ALA A 152 -11.22 -0.67 2.44
N GLY A 153 -12.05 -1.65 2.11
CA GLY A 153 -12.78 -2.47 3.09
C GLY A 153 -11.91 -3.44 3.90
N ALA A 154 -10.61 -3.55 3.58
CA ALA A 154 -9.66 -4.39 4.31
C ALA A 154 -9.42 -3.92 5.76
N ARG A 155 -8.97 -4.85 6.62
CA ARG A 155 -8.88 -4.64 8.10
C ARG A 155 -7.79 -3.65 8.53
N THR A 156 -6.85 -3.28 7.66
CA THR A 156 -5.66 -2.47 8.00
C THR A 156 -5.75 -1.05 7.44
N ALA A 157 -6.68 -0.24 7.95
CA ALA A 157 -6.91 1.12 7.45
C ALA A 157 -5.64 2.01 7.32
N PRO A 158 -4.64 1.97 8.22
CA PRO A 158 -3.40 2.72 8.03
C PRO A 158 -2.57 2.23 6.84
N ALA A 159 -2.55 0.92 6.57
CA ALA A 159 -1.85 0.34 5.43
C ALA A 159 -2.54 0.72 4.11
N VAL A 160 -3.88 0.61 4.06
CA VAL A 160 -4.64 1.07 2.89
C VAL A 160 -4.43 2.58 2.68
N GLY A 161 -4.48 3.40 3.74
CA GLY A 161 -4.21 4.82 3.64
C GLY A 161 -2.81 5.14 3.09
N ALA A 162 -1.80 4.34 3.46
CA ALA A 162 -0.45 4.45 2.91
C ALA A 162 -0.40 4.07 1.43
N VAL A 163 -1.06 2.97 1.03
CA VAL A 163 -1.19 2.56 -0.37
C VAL A 163 -1.85 3.67 -1.19
N THR A 164 -2.97 4.22 -0.71
CA THR A 164 -3.71 5.28 -1.39
C THR A 164 -2.89 6.57 -1.51
N ALA A 165 -2.22 6.99 -0.43
CA ALA A 165 -1.38 8.19 -0.43
C ALA A 165 -0.17 8.05 -1.37
N ALA A 166 0.51 6.90 -1.30
CA ALA A 166 1.63 6.60 -2.18
C ALA A 166 1.18 6.52 -3.64
N ALA A 167 0.04 5.87 -3.94
CA ALA A 167 -0.47 5.74 -5.29
C ALA A 167 -0.83 7.11 -5.89
N LEU A 168 -1.50 7.96 -5.10
CA LEU A 168 -1.79 9.33 -5.53
C LEU A 168 -0.50 10.11 -5.82
N GLY A 169 0.49 10.03 -4.95
CA GLY A 169 1.79 10.68 -5.17
C GLY A 169 2.53 10.15 -6.40
N THR A 170 2.48 8.84 -6.66
CA THR A 170 3.04 8.22 -7.86
C THR A 170 2.32 8.69 -9.13
N LEU A 171 0.99 8.78 -9.12
CA LEU A 171 0.23 9.29 -10.27
C LEU A 171 0.57 10.75 -10.59
N VAL A 172 0.64 11.59 -9.56
CA VAL A 172 1.06 12.99 -9.70
C VAL A 172 2.50 13.09 -10.22
N PHE A 173 3.39 12.24 -9.72
CA PHE A 173 4.77 12.16 -10.18
C PHE A 173 4.87 11.83 -11.66
N VAL A 174 4.15 10.82 -12.15
CA VAL A 174 4.19 10.43 -13.57
C VAL A 174 3.81 11.61 -14.47
N VAL A 175 2.77 12.36 -14.09
CA VAL A 175 2.38 13.57 -14.82
C VAL A 175 3.43 14.67 -14.71
N ALA A 176 4.03 14.88 -13.54
CA ALA A 176 5.11 15.85 -13.38
C ALA A 176 6.35 15.47 -14.20
N PHE A 177 6.70 14.18 -14.22
CA PHE A 177 7.83 13.60 -14.94
C PHE A 177 7.67 13.73 -16.46
N SER A 178 6.44 13.83 -16.98
CA SER A 178 6.19 14.07 -18.40
C SER A 178 6.92 15.31 -18.93
N ARG A 179 7.13 16.35 -18.11
CA ARG A 179 7.90 17.55 -18.48
C ARG A 179 9.41 17.33 -18.58
N ALA A 180 9.92 16.27 -17.96
CA ALA A 180 11.32 15.89 -18.00
C ALA A 180 11.63 14.86 -19.10
N ARG A 181 10.61 14.36 -19.83
CA ARG A 181 10.82 13.33 -20.85
C ARG A 181 11.70 13.82 -21.99
N ASP A 182 11.39 14.98 -22.57
CA ASP A 182 12.15 15.55 -23.69
C ASP A 182 13.65 15.71 -23.38
N PRO A 183 14.07 16.37 -22.28
CA PRO A 183 15.49 16.46 -21.95
C PRO A 183 16.12 15.10 -21.60
N LEU A 184 15.35 14.13 -21.11
CA LEU A 184 15.85 12.77 -20.88
C LEU A 184 16.01 11.98 -22.17
N PHE A 185 15.15 12.20 -23.17
CA PHE A 185 15.31 11.62 -24.51
C PHE A 185 16.65 12.06 -25.11
N ASP A 186 16.95 13.36 -25.05
CA ASP A 186 18.23 13.91 -25.51
C ASP A 186 19.40 13.31 -24.71
N LEU A 187 19.27 13.25 -23.37
CA LEU A 187 20.31 12.69 -22.49
C LEU A 187 20.60 11.21 -22.76
N PHE A 188 19.57 10.42 -23.07
CA PHE A 188 19.72 9.00 -23.41
C PHE A 188 20.07 8.76 -24.88
N GLY A 189 20.37 9.83 -25.63
CA GLY A 189 20.93 9.75 -26.97
C GLY A 189 19.89 9.54 -28.07
N ALA A 190 18.70 10.17 -27.94
CA ALA A 190 17.74 10.29 -29.03
C ALA A 190 18.36 11.09 -30.19
N GLY A 191 18.57 10.42 -31.33
CA GLY A 191 19.02 11.00 -32.58
C GLY A 191 17.99 10.77 -33.69
N ASP A 192 18.39 11.01 -34.95
CA ASP A 192 17.45 11.02 -36.09
C ASP A 192 16.96 9.63 -36.52
N SER A 193 17.51 8.55 -35.97
CA SER A 193 17.10 7.18 -36.31
C SER A 193 16.00 6.65 -35.40
N GLN A 194 15.06 5.88 -35.96
CA GLN A 194 14.00 5.23 -35.19
C GLN A 194 14.54 4.29 -34.11
N GLU A 195 15.66 3.60 -34.37
CA GLU A 195 16.30 2.71 -33.40
C GLU A 195 16.80 3.47 -32.16
N SER A 196 17.42 4.64 -32.38
CA SER A 196 17.91 5.50 -31.30
C SER A 196 16.75 6.03 -30.44
N LEU A 197 15.66 6.49 -31.07
CA LEU A 197 14.45 6.93 -30.37
C LEU A 197 13.82 5.82 -29.52
N VAL A 198 13.72 4.61 -30.05
CA VAL A 198 13.17 3.45 -29.33
C VAL A 198 14.07 3.05 -28.15
N ASN A 199 15.39 3.11 -28.32
CA ASN A 199 16.33 2.80 -27.24
C ASN A 199 16.27 3.86 -26.13
N ALA A 200 16.25 5.13 -26.49
CA ALA A 200 16.08 6.24 -25.53
C ALA A 200 14.74 6.11 -24.77
N ALA A 201 13.64 5.82 -25.47
CA ALA A 201 12.33 5.61 -24.85
C ALA A 201 12.35 4.50 -23.78
N LYS A 202 13.05 3.39 -24.04
CA LYS A 202 13.20 2.29 -23.07
C LYS A 202 13.94 2.76 -21.81
N TRP A 203 15.00 3.55 -21.95
CA TRP A 203 15.75 4.09 -20.82
C TRP A 203 14.93 5.10 -20.03
N VAL A 204 14.24 6.03 -20.70
CA VAL A 204 13.32 6.99 -20.05
C VAL A 204 12.26 6.24 -19.24
N SER A 205 11.60 5.24 -19.82
CA SER A 205 10.54 4.46 -19.15
C SER A 205 11.06 3.69 -17.93
N ARG A 206 12.28 3.12 -18.01
CA ARG A 206 12.91 2.43 -16.87
C ARG A 206 13.25 3.41 -15.76
N THR A 207 13.84 4.55 -16.09
CA THR A 207 14.17 5.59 -15.12
C THR A 207 12.92 6.13 -14.44
N GLU A 208 11.87 6.43 -15.22
CA GLU A 208 10.56 6.85 -14.70
C GLU A 208 10.03 5.84 -13.67
N SER A 209 10.03 4.55 -14.02
CA SER A 209 9.49 3.49 -13.16
C SER A 209 10.31 3.24 -11.91
N LEU A 210 11.64 3.30 -12.01
CA LEU A 210 12.55 3.20 -10.86
C LEU A 210 12.31 4.36 -9.88
N VAL A 211 12.26 5.60 -10.37
CA VAL A 211 12.05 6.78 -9.53
C VAL A 211 10.64 6.78 -8.93
N ALA A 212 9.63 6.40 -9.72
CA ALA A 212 8.25 6.22 -9.26
C ALA A 212 8.16 5.17 -8.13
N GLY A 213 8.89 4.05 -8.25
CA GLY A 213 8.99 3.02 -7.22
C GLY A 213 9.66 3.53 -5.94
N VAL A 214 10.78 4.23 -6.05
CA VAL A 214 11.45 4.83 -4.88
C VAL A 214 10.51 5.82 -4.18
N LEU A 215 9.87 6.71 -4.95
CA LEU A 215 8.91 7.67 -4.42
C LEU A 215 7.73 6.97 -3.73
N ALA A 216 7.16 5.93 -4.36
CA ALA A 216 6.08 5.12 -3.79
C ALA A 216 6.47 4.56 -2.41
N GLY A 217 7.64 3.92 -2.30
CA GLY A 217 8.12 3.35 -1.05
C GLY A 217 8.37 4.39 0.03
N LEU A 218 8.95 5.55 -0.33
CA LEU A 218 9.19 6.65 0.62
C LEU A 218 7.88 7.30 1.11
N LEU A 219 6.91 7.51 0.22
CA LEU A 219 5.59 8.04 0.59
C LEU A 219 4.83 7.06 1.50
N ALA A 220 4.85 5.77 1.16
CA ALA A 220 4.25 4.72 1.97
C ALA A 220 4.87 4.68 3.37
N PHE A 221 6.21 4.63 3.45
CA PHE A 221 6.93 4.66 4.72
C PHE A 221 6.67 5.93 5.52
N GLY A 222 6.67 7.10 4.88
CA GLY A 222 6.41 8.40 5.50
C GLY A 222 5.00 8.46 6.08
N TYR A 223 3.99 8.01 5.33
CA TYR A 223 2.61 7.95 5.80
C TYR A 223 2.44 7.00 6.99
N LEU A 224 3.00 5.78 6.92
CA LEU A 224 2.94 4.81 8.03
C LEU A 224 3.69 5.31 9.27
N SER A 225 4.84 5.96 9.08
CA SER A 225 5.59 6.59 10.17
C SER A 225 4.79 7.70 10.84
N TRP A 226 4.12 8.54 10.06
CA TRP A 226 3.23 9.57 10.58
C TRP A 226 2.02 8.99 11.30
N ALA A 227 1.40 7.94 10.74
CA ALA A 227 0.29 7.23 11.36
C ALA A 227 0.68 6.62 12.71
N ARG A 228 1.85 5.96 12.78
CA ARG A 228 2.42 5.42 14.01
C ARG A 228 2.64 6.53 15.05
N ARG A 229 3.28 7.64 14.67
CA ARG A 229 3.51 8.78 15.59
C ARG A 229 2.18 9.31 16.16
N ARG A 230 1.12 9.36 15.37
CA ARG A 230 -0.21 9.78 15.85
C ARG A 230 -0.92 8.73 16.70
N ALA A 231 -0.70 7.44 16.44
CA ALA A 231 -1.26 6.36 17.25
C ALA A 231 -0.65 6.39 18.66
N VAL A 232 0.68 6.40 18.76
CA VAL A 232 1.42 6.45 20.04
C VAL A 232 1.06 7.68 20.87
N ARG A 233 0.81 8.84 20.24
CA ARG A 233 0.37 10.05 20.95
C ARG A 233 -1.03 9.93 21.58
N ARG A 234 -1.89 9.04 21.06
CA ARG A 234 -3.25 8.82 21.58
C ARG A 234 -3.31 7.65 22.55
N ASP A 235 -2.50 6.64 22.30
CA ASP A 235 -2.44 5.41 23.05
C ASP A 235 -0.97 4.94 23.09
N PRO A 236 -0.27 5.11 24.24
CA PRO A 236 1.13 4.71 24.38
C PRO A 236 1.36 3.22 24.11
N ASP A 237 0.36 2.37 24.38
CA ASP A 237 0.41 0.92 24.21
C ASP A 237 -0.05 0.47 22.82
N ALA A 238 -0.24 1.42 21.90
CA ALA A 238 -0.60 1.17 20.51
C ALA A 238 0.38 0.17 19.85
N PRO A 239 -0.11 -0.99 19.37
CA PRO A 239 0.76 -2.00 18.77
C PRO A 239 1.46 -1.45 17.52
N ALA A 240 2.75 -1.74 17.40
CA ALA A 240 3.53 -1.36 16.24
C ALA A 240 3.09 -2.13 14.99
N LEU A 241 3.02 -1.45 13.84
CA LEU A 241 2.80 -2.12 12.57
C LEU A 241 3.98 -3.03 12.25
N ARG A 242 3.68 -4.26 11.85
CA ARG A 242 4.69 -5.26 11.47
C ARG A 242 5.19 -4.99 10.04
N TRP A 243 6.36 -5.55 9.72
CA TRP A 243 7.01 -5.41 8.41
C TRP A 243 6.11 -5.70 7.19
N PRO A 244 5.13 -6.64 7.20
CA PRO A 244 4.31 -6.89 6.02
C PRO A 244 3.44 -5.69 5.62
N ALA A 245 3.07 -4.84 6.57
CA ALA A 245 2.31 -3.62 6.29
C ALA A 245 3.14 -2.62 5.48
N TYR A 246 4.44 -2.50 5.77
CA TYR A 246 5.36 -1.62 5.02
C TYR A 246 5.64 -2.19 3.63
N LEU A 247 5.83 -3.50 3.51
CA LEU A 247 5.98 -4.17 2.22
C LEU A 247 4.76 -3.93 1.33
N LEU A 248 3.56 -4.23 1.84
CA LEU A 248 2.31 -4.06 1.10
C LEU A 248 2.05 -2.59 0.75
N ALA A 249 2.33 -1.66 1.67
CA ALA A 249 2.16 -0.24 1.41
C ALA A 249 3.11 0.26 0.32
N GLY A 250 4.38 -0.17 0.33
CA GLY A 250 5.36 0.16 -0.70
C GLY A 250 5.04 -0.48 -2.05
N ALA A 251 4.58 -1.73 -2.07
CA ALA A 251 4.13 -2.44 -3.27
C ALA A 251 2.82 -1.88 -3.83
N GLY A 252 2.02 -1.21 -2.98
CA GLY A 252 0.66 -0.77 -3.24
C GLY A 252 0.46 -0.04 -4.56
N PRO A 253 1.21 1.03 -4.85
CA PRO A 253 1.08 1.76 -6.11
C PRO A 253 1.26 0.87 -7.34
N GLY A 254 2.27 -0.01 -7.34
CA GLY A 254 2.49 -0.96 -8.43
C GLY A 254 1.38 -1.99 -8.55
N LEU A 255 0.87 -2.52 -7.43
CA LEU A 255 -0.31 -3.41 -7.42
C LEU A 255 -1.54 -2.73 -8.00
N LEU A 256 -1.77 -1.45 -7.68
CA LEU A 256 -2.90 -0.69 -8.23
C LEU A 256 -2.75 -0.41 -9.72
N LEU A 257 -1.54 -0.14 -10.21
CA LEU A 257 -1.27 0.01 -11.64
C LEU A 257 -1.53 -1.30 -12.41
N LEU A 258 -1.09 -2.44 -11.86
CA LEU A 258 -1.36 -3.75 -12.45
C LEU A 258 -2.85 -4.09 -12.44
N LEU A 259 -3.55 -3.75 -11.35
CA LEU A 259 -4.99 -3.92 -11.24
C LEU A 259 -5.73 -3.03 -12.25
N ALA A 260 -5.30 -1.78 -12.43
CA ALA A 260 -5.85 -0.88 -13.44
C ALA A 260 -5.67 -1.46 -14.85
N GLU A 261 -4.51 -2.04 -15.15
CA GLU A 261 -4.26 -2.71 -16.44
C GLU A 261 -5.16 -3.93 -16.65
N VAL A 262 -5.41 -4.74 -15.60
CA VAL A 262 -6.39 -5.84 -15.67
C VAL A 262 -7.79 -5.31 -15.96
N ILE A 263 -8.21 -4.23 -15.28
CA ILE A 263 -9.50 -3.58 -15.51
C ILE A 263 -9.61 -3.07 -16.95
N ILE A 264 -8.55 -2.45 -17.48
CA ILE A 264 -8.49 -1.97 -18.86
C ILE A 264 -8.60 -3.12 -19.86
N ARG A 265 -7.90 -4.24 -19.63
CA ARG A 265 -7.95 -5.41 -20.53
C ARG A 265 -9.32 -6.08 -20.53
N ILE A 266 -10.03 -6.08 -19.41
CA ILE A 266 -11.36 -6.67 -19.30
C ILE A 266 -12.42 -5.71 -19.84
N GLY A 267 -12.43 -4.45 -19.38
CA GLY A 267 -13.42 -3.44 -19.74
C GLY A 267 -13.26 -2.89 -21.16
N GLY A 268 -12.02 -2.80 -21.66
CA GLY A 268 -11.70 -2.29 -22.98
C GLY A 268 -11.72 -3.34 -24.10
N ARG A 269 -12.06 -4.60 -23.82
CA ARG A 269 -11.98 -5.70 -24.80
C ARG A 269 -12.80 -5.41 -26.07
N SER A 270 -14.02 -4.88 -25.90
CA SER A 270 -14.88 -4.45 -27.01
C SER A 270 -14.33 -3.25 -27.79
N LEU A 271 -13.60 -2.34 -27.13
CA LEU A 271 -12.96 -1.19 -27.77
C LEU A 271 -11.69 -1.58 -28.54
N LEU A 272 -10.94 -2.54 -28.02
CA LEU A 272 -9.75 -3.11 -28.65
C LEU A 272 -10.12 -3.89 -29.93
N ASP A 273 -11.22 -4.63 -29.89
CA ASP A 273 -11.74 -5.33 -31.08
C ASP A 273 -12.21 -4.34 -32.17
N LEU A 274 -12.82 -3.21 -31.77
CA LEU A 274 -13.20 -2.11 -32.68
C LEU A 274 -11.99 -1.35 -33.25
N ALA A 275 -10.97 -1.07 -32.44
CA ALA A 275 -9.75 -0.38 -32.89
C ALA A 275 -8.89 -1.28 -33.82
N GLY A 276 -8.78 -2.57 -33.52
CA GLY A 276 -8.10 -3.55 -34.36
C GLY A 276 -8.76 -3.77 -35.72
N ALA A 277 -10.09 -3.53 -35.82
CA ALA A 277 -10.80 -3.54 -37.08
C ALA A 277 -10.59 -2.25 -37.93
N LEU A 278 -10.09 -1.16 -37.33
CA LEU A 278 -9.93 0.14 -37.99
C LEU A 278 -8.48 0.42 -38.42
N SER A 279 -7.47 -0.09 -37.71
CA SER A 279 -6.05 0.13 -38.02
C SER A 279 -5.12 -0.86 -37.32
N GLU A 280 -4.33 -1.62 -38.07
CA GLU A 280 -3.30 -2.53 -37.52
C GLU A 280 -2.20 -1.76 -36.76
N ALA A 281 -1.87 -0.55 -37.22
CA ALA A 281 -0.84 0.28 -36.59
C ALA A 281 -1.24 0.73 -35.18
N ASP A 282 -2.52 1.07 -34.97
CA ASP A 282 -3.04 1.45 -33.65
C ASP A 282 -3.10 0.23 -32.71
N ALA A 283 -3.45 -0.95 -33.22
CA ALA A 283 -3.46 -2.18 -32.44
C ALA A 283 -2.05 -2.56 -31.94
N VAL A 284 -1.03 -2.42 -32.79
CA VAL A 284 0.38 -2.66 -32.41
C VAL A 284 0.85 -1.64 -31.38
N ALA A 285 0.52 -0.35 -31.55
CA ALA A 285 0.86 0.69 -30.59
C ALA A 285 0.22 0.44 -29.21
N GLN A 286 -1.07 0.08 -29.18
CA GLN A 286 -1.79 -0.21 -27.94
C GLN A 286 -1.27 -1.46 -27.24
N THR A 287 -0.90 -2.50 -28.00
CA THR A 287 -0.28 -3.73 -27.45
C THR A 287 1.08 -3.42 -26.84
N SER A 288 1.93 -2.67 -27.55
CA SER A 288 3.25 -2.24 -27.07
C SER A 288 3.14 -1.41 -25.78
N LEU A 289 2.22 -0.44 -25.74
CA LEU A 289 1.97 0.37 -24.56
C LEU A 289 1.37 -0.44 -23.40
N GLY A 290 0.52 -1.42 -23.68
CA GLY A 290 -0.01 -2.34 -22.67
C GLY A 290 1.10 -3.16 -22.01
N THR A 291 2.03 -3.70 -22.79
CA THR A 291 3.23 -4.39 -22.27
C THR A 291 4.09 -3.46 -21.43
N SER A 292 4.37 -2.25 -21.93
CA SER A 292 5.15 -1.25 -21.19
C SER A 292 4.50 -0.84 -19.86
N ARG A 293 3.16 -0.68 -19.82
CA ARG A 293 2.44 -0.38 -18.57
C ARG A 293 2.56 -1.51 -17.54
N VAL A 294 2.48 -2.78 -17.99
CA VAL A 294 2.70 -3.93 -17.10
C VAL A 294 4.12 -3.92 -16.56
N ASP A 295 5.12 -3.77 -17.42
CA ASP A 295 6.53 -3.74 -17.01
C ASP A 295 6.78 -2.62 -16.00
N ASN A 296 6.30 -1.41 -16.29
CA ASN A 296 6.42 -0.26 -15.40
C ASN A 296 5.72 -0.52 -14.05
N GLY A 297 4.52 -1.12 -14.06
CA GLY A 297 3.79 -1.50 -12.85
C GLY A 297 4.57 -2.50 -11.99
N ILE A 298 5.23 -3.48 -12.62
CA ILE A 298 6.10 -4.46 -11.96
C ILE A 298 7.31 -3.76 -11.32
N TRP A 299 8.00 -2.88 -12.04
CA TRP A 299 9.12 -2.11 -11.51
C TRP A 299 8.71 -1.28 -10.29
N VAL A 300 7.61 -0.52 -10.39
CA VAL A 300 7.09 0.28 -9.27
C VAL A 300 6.73 -0.60 -8.07
N LEU A 301 6.11 -1.77 -8.31
CA LEU A 301 5.75 -2.73 -7.27
C LEU A 301 6.99 -3.19 -6.49
N PHE A 302 8.01 -3.73 -7.18
CA PHE A 302 9.18 -4.30 -6.53
C PHE A 302 10.05 -3.22 -5.88
N VAL A 303 10.32 -2.14 -6.59
CA VAL A 303 11.18 -1.05 -6.08
C VAL A 303 10.50 -0.33 -4.92
N GLY A 304 9.18 -0.11 -4.98
CA GLY A 304 8.42 0.47 -3.87
C GLY A 304 8.41 -0.41 -2.64
N ALA A 305 8.20 -1.72 -2.81
CA ALA A 305 8.27 -2.70 -1.71
C ALA A 305 9.65 -2.70 -1.04
N LEU A 306 10.72 -2.81 -1.84
CA LEU A 306 12.10 -2.81 -1.34
C LEU A 306 12.46 -1.49 -0.65
N THR A 307 12.08 -0.35 -1.23
CA THR A 307 12.36 0.96 -0.65
C THR A 307 11.68 1.11 0.72
N ALA A 308 10.41 0.73 0.83
CA ALA A 308 9.69 0.77 2.10
C ALA A 308 10.29 -0.18 3.15
N LEU A 309 10.70 -1.38 2.75
CA LEU A 309 11.36 -2.35 3.63
C LEU A 309 12.73 -1.87 4.10
N ILE A 310 13.55 -1.31 3.22
CA ILE A 310 14.86 -0.76 3.58
C ILE A 310 14.66 0.41 4.57
N ALA A 311 13.74 1.32 4.28
CA ALA A 311 13.42 2.44 5.18
C ALA A 311 12.93 1.94 6.55
N PHE A 312 12.07 0.92 6.58
CA PHE A 312 11.62 0.28 7.82
C PHE A 312 12.76 -0.41 8.57
N GLY A 313 13.61 -1.19 7.89
CA GLY A 313 14.75 -1.87 8.49
C GLY A 313 15.73 -0.91 9.17
N ARG A 314 15.94 0.28 8.58
CA ARG A 314 16.76 1.34 9.19
C ARG A 314 16.18 1.89 10.50
N THR A 315 14.93 1.60 10.84
CA THR A 315 14.31 2.03 12.10
C THR A 315 14.40 1.01 13.23
N LEU A 316 14.84 -0.22 12.96
CA LEU A 316 14.86 -1.30 13.96
C LEU A 316 16.03 -1.21 14.96
N GLY A 317 17.00 -0.34 14.73
CA GLY A 317 18.18 -0.17 15.59
C GLY A 317 19.14 -1.38 15.55
N PRO A 318 20.36 -1.26 16.09
CA PRO A 318 21.23 -2.42 16.30
C PRO A 318 20.53 -3.39 17.25
N ALA A 319 20.56 -4.69 16.95
CA ALA A 319 20.19 -5.69 17.94
C ALA A 319 21.13 -5.49 19.15
N ARG A 320 20.57 -5.41 20.37
CA ARG A 320 21.39 -5.54 21.57
C ARG A 320 22.10 -6.89 21.44
N SER A 321 23.42 -6.86 21.31
CA SER A 321 24.22 -8.05 21.49
C SER A 321 24.07 -8.44 22.95
N ASP A 322 23.38 -9.55 23.22
CA ASP A 322 23.30 -10.17 24.55
C ASP A 322 24.66 -10.76 25.01
N ASP A 323 25.76 -10.34 24.37
CA ASP A 323 27.15 -10.65 24.73
C ASP A 323 27.78 -9.49 25.50
N GLU A 324 27.07 -8.91 26.47
CA GLU A 324 27.74 -8.24 27.57
C GLU A 324 28.02 -9.35 28.60
N PRO A 325 29.26 -9.88 28.69
CA PRO A 325 29.57 -10.89 29.68
C PRO A 325 29.19 -10.30 31.03
N VAL A 326 28.25 -10.96 31.72
CA VAL A 326 27.93 -10.69 33.12
C VAL A 326 29.27 -10.59 33.82
N ALA A 327 29.65 -9.37 34.19
CA ALA A 327 30.85 -9.14 34.98
C ALA A 327 30.70 -10.09 36.16
N ALA A 328 31.59 -11.09 36.21
CA ALA A 328 31.61 -12.06 37.28
C ALA A 328 31.57 -11.25 38.56
N ASP A 329 30.51 -11.49 39.33
CA ASP A 329 30.34 -10.93 40.65
C ASP A 329 31.57 -11.34 41.45
N ASP A 330 32.55 -10.44 41.56
CA ASP A 330 33.69 -10.52 42.49
C ASP A 330 33.15 -10.31 43.92
N SER A 331 32.14 -11.10 44.28
CA SER A 331 31.76 -11.34 45.66
C SER A 331 32.92 -12.15 46.26
N PRO A 332 33.71 -11.59 47.20
CA PRO A 332 34.74 -12.36 47.88
C PRO A 332 34.06 -13.54 48.57
N ALA A 333 34.61 -14.74 48.36
CA ALA A 333 34.14 -15.96 48.98
C ALA A 333 33.96 -15.75 50.50
N PRO A 334 32.90 -16.30 51.12
CA PRO A 334 32.74 -16.21 52.55
C PRO A 334 33.88 -16.99 53.22
N ASP A 335 34.69 -16.29 54.02
CA ASP A 335 35.66 -16.90 54.93
C ASP A 335 34.92 -17.91 55.81
N THR A 336 35.21 -19.20 55.61
CA THR A 336 34.62 -20.30 56.40
C THR A 336 35.32 -20.55 57.73
N ASP A 337 36.14 -19.61 58.23
CA ASP A 337 36.98 -19.82 59.43
C ASP A 337 36.55 -19.04 60.67
N HIS A 338 35.31 -18.51 60.73
CA HIS A 338 34.77 -17.97 61.98
C HIS A 338 33.94 -19.02 62.72
N GLN A 339 34.64 -19.90 63.44
CA GLN A 339 34.05 -20.74 64.47
C GLN A 339 33.70 -19.85 65.69
N PRO A 340 32.41 -19.74 66.09
CA PRO A 340 32.04 -18.95 67.25
C PRO A 340 32.60 -19.60 68.53
N ASP A 341 33.28 -18.79 69.33
CA ASP A 341 33.77 -19.13 70.66
C ASP A 341 32.57 -19.44 71.60
N PRO A 342 32.51 -20.61 72.27
CA PRO A 342 31.37 -21.00 73.12
C PRO A 342 31.30 -20.26 74.47
N ALA A 343 31.91 -19.08 74.61
CA ALA A 343 32.01 -18.37 75.89
C ALA A 343 30.90 -17.32 76.15
N ASP A 344 30.12 -16.92 75.15
CA ASP A 344 29.06 -15.89 75.30
C ASP A 344 27.64 -16.49 75.35
N ALA A 345 27.45 -17.56 76.13
CA ALA A 345 26.11 -17.99 76.53
C ALA A 345 25.67 -17.20 77.77
N ASP A 346 24.94 -16.11 77.55
CA ASP A 346 24.22 -15.35 78.57
C ASP A 346 23.21 -16.27 79.32
N PRO A 347 23.34 -16.48 80.65
CA PRO A 347 22.48 -17.40 81.39
C PRO A 347 21.07 -16.85 81.68
N ALA A 348 20.66 -15.71 81.10
CA ALA A 348 19.42 -15.04 81.48
C ALA A 348 18.14 -15.48 80.75
N GLU A 349 18.19 -16.41 79.78
CA GLU A 349 16.98 -16.79 79.00
C GLU A 349 16.34 -18.14 79.36
N ALA A 350 16.72 -18.76 80.48
CA ALA A 350 16.18 -20.04 80.92
C ALA A 350 14.85 -19.96 81.73
N ASP A 351 14.29 -18.78 81.98
CA ASP A 351 13.15 -18.61 82.92
C ASP A 351 11.86 -18.07 82.28
N ARG A 352 11.65 -18.26 80.97
CA ARG A 352 10.39 -17.90 80.26
C ARG A 352 9.58 -19.08 79.73
N ALA A 353 9.82 -20.28 80.27
CA ALA A 353 8.99 -21.45 79.99
C ALA A 353 8.59 -22.18 81.28
N ARG A 354 7.80 -21.50 82.12
CA ARG A 354 6.89 -22.11 83.09
C ARG A 354 5.59 -21.32 83.16
#